data_AF-A0AA97GVD4-F1
#
_entry.id   AF-A0AA97GVD4-F1
#
_cell.length_a   1.000
_cell.length_b   1.000
_cell.length_c   1.000
_cell.angle_alpha   90.00
_cell.angle_beta   90.00
_cell.angle_gamma   90.00
#
_symmetry.space_group_name_H-M   'P 1'
#
loop_
_entity.id
_entity.type
_entity.pdbx_description
1 polymer ?
#
loop_
_entity_poly.entity_id
_entity_poly.type
_entity_poly.pdbx_seq_one_letter_code
_entity_poly.pdbx_strand_id
1 'polypeptide(L)'
;MALRGADYVQRTEALRRILKSYRVLTGLTQDQLAEQLGVVQSLVSKVESRERRLDLLELQEYLKPLGRTVQDVLADLERIAPSPRDVSVESLTRDAIEAAIETDQRR
;
A
#
# COMPACT_ATOMS: atom_id res chain seq x y z
N MET A 1 13.48 -6.69 -18.60
CA MET A 1 12.85 -7.36 -17.44
C MET A 1 11.86 -6.40 -16.83
N ALA A 2 10.56 -6.68 -16.88
CA ALA A 2 9.59 -5.84 -16.19
C ALA A 2 9.66 -6.16 -14.69
N LEU A 3 9.76 -5.13 -13.83
CA LEU A 3 9.56 -5.24 -12.37
C LEU A 3 8.16 -5.77 -11.98
N ARG A 4 7.33 -6.13 -12.96
CA ARG A 4 5.97 -6.64 -12.80
C ARG A 4 6.03 -8.15 -12.99
N GLY A 5 6.03 -8.88 -11.88
CA GLY A 5 5.94 -10.34 -11.85
C GLY A 5 4.68 -10.88 -12.51
N ALA A 6 4.62 -12.20 -12.68
CA ALA A 6 3.48 -12.89 -13.32
C ALA A 6 2.14 -12.66 -12.58
N ASP A 7 2.21 -12.43 -11.28
CA ASP A 7 1.09 -12.18 -10.35
C ASP A 7 0.69 -10.70 -10.25
N TYR A 8 1.39 -9.80 -10.95
CA TYR A 8 1.23 -8.36 -10.79
C TYR A 8 -0.20 -7.88 -10.99
N VAL A 9 -0.87 -8.31 -12.06
CA VAL A 9 -2.25 -7.90 -12.37
C VAL A 9 -3.19 -8.32 -11.25
N GLN A 10 -3.13 -9.59 -10.84
CA GLN A 10 -3.96 -10.16 -9.78
C GLN A 10 -3.74 -9.46 -8.42
N ARG A 11 -2.48 -9.25 -8.02
CA ARG A 11 -2.16 -8.59 -6.73
C ARG A 11 -2.60 -7.14 -6.72
N THR A 12 -2.46 -6.42 -7.83
CA THR A 12 -2.92 -5.03 -7.88
C THR A 12 -4.45 -4.89 -7.91
N GLU A 13 -5.14 -5.89 -8.46
CA GLU A 13 -6.59 -5.99 -8.40
C GLU A 13 -7.08 -6.29 -6.96
N ALA A 14 -6.38 -7.17 -6.25
CA ALA A 14 -6.63 -7.41 -4.83
C ALA A 14 -6.39 -6.15 -3.98
N LEU A 15 -5.28 -5.42 -4.22
CA LEU A 15 -4.95 -4.20 -3.51
C LEU A 15 -6.07 -3.15 -3.59
N ARG A 16 -6.58 -2.84 -4.80
CA ARG A 16 -7.66 -1.84 -4.93
C ARG A 16 -8.94 -2.26 -4.19
N ARG A 17 -9.24 -3.57 -4.18
CA ARG A 17 -10.40 -4.12 -3.46
C ARG A 17 -10.22 -3.99 -1.96
N ILE A 18 -9.02 -4.25 -1.44
CA ILE A 18 -8.67 -4.07 -0.03
C ILE A 18 -8.85 -2.60 0.39
N LEU A 19 -8.27 -1.65 -0.35
CA LEU A 19 -8.38 -0.21 -0.03
C LEU A 19 -9.85 0.26 -0.02
N LYS A 20 -10.63 -0.15 -1.03
CA LYS A 20 -12.06 0.14 -1.09
C LYS A 20 -12.82 -0.50 0.08
N SER A 21 -12.50 -1.74 0.42
CA SER A 21 -13.12 -2.47 1.54
C SER A 21 -12.84 -1.79 2.88
N TYR A 22 -11.63 -1.31 3.12
CA TYR A 22 -11.30 -0.56 4.33
C TYR A 22 -12.16 0.69 4.48
N ARG A 23 -12.29 1.49 3.41
CA ARG A 23 -13.17 2.67 3.42
C ARG A 23 -14.63 2.30 3.68
N VAL A 24 -15.15 1.24 3.05
CA VAL A 24 -16.53 0.81 3.25
C VAL A 24 -16.77 0.32 4.68
N LEU A 25 -15.82 -0.41 5.27
CA LEU A 25 -15.91 -0.92 6.64
C LEU A 25 -15.86 0.18 7.70
N THR A 26 -15.23 1.33 7.41
CA THR A 26 -15.29 2.52 8.28
C THR A 26 -16.54 3.36 8.05
N GLY A 27 -17.42 2.98 7.12
CA GLY A 27 -18.66 3.69 6.81
C GLY A 27 -18.48 4.99 6.04
N LEU A 28 -17.29 5.25 5.50
CA LEU A 28 -16.98 6.50 4.80
C LEU A 28 -17.39 6.42 3.32
N THR A 29 -17.93 7.51 2.79
CA THR A 29 -18.02 7.73 1.33
C THR A 29 -16.65 8.14 0.77
N GLN A 30 -16.50 8.15 -0.56
CA GLN A 30 -15.27 8.64 -1.18
C GLN A 30 -15.05 10.14 -0.93
N ASP A 31 -16.11 10.94 -0.88
CA ASP A 31 -16.04 12.37 -0.54
C ASP A 31 -15.57 12.57 0.89
N GLN A 32 -16.10 11.81 1.84
CA GLN A 32 -15.71 11.91 3.26
C GLN A 32 -14.25 11.49 3.48
N LEU A 33 -13.79 10.42 2.82
CA LEU A 33 -12.38 10.05 2.89
C LEU A 33 -11.50 11.14 2.28
N ALA A 34 -11.90 11.72 1.16
CA ALA A 34 -11.16 12.80 0.52
C ALA A 34 -11.07 14.05 1.40
N GLU A 35 -12.15 14.40 2.09
CA GLU A 35 -12.18 15.48 3.08
C GLU A 35 -11.19 15.23 4.22
N GLN A 36 -11.19 14.02 4.79
CA GLN A 36 -10.25 13.64 5.86
C GLN A 36 -8.78 13.64 5.40
N LEU A 37 -8.53 13.35 4.12
CA LEU A 37 -7.20 13.37 3.51
C LEU A 37 -6.78 14.78 3.02
N GLY A 38 -7.69 15.76 3.02
CA GLY A 38 -7.41 17.08 2.46
C GLY A 38 -7.18 17.08 0.94
N VAL A 39 -7.82 16.16 0.22
CA VAL A 39 -7.69 15.99 -1.25
C VAL A 39 -9.04 16.05 -1.96
N VAL A 40 -9.02 16.07 -3.29
CA VAL A 40 -10.24 15.97 -4.10
C VAL A 40 -10.77 14.54 -4.15
N GLN A 41 -12.10 14.34 -4.14
CA GLN A 41 -12.71 13.01 -4.23
C GLN A 41 -12.26 12.21 -5.46
N SER A 42 -12.00 12.88 -6.58
CA SER A 42 -11.53 12.21 -7.80
C SER A 42 -10.17 11.50 -7.61
N LEU A 43 -9.34 11.94 -6.65
CA LEU A 43 -8.10 11.24 -6.29
C LEU A 43 -8.44 9.88 -5.64
N VAL A 44 -9.35 9.87 -4.66
CA VAL A 44 -9.82 8.65 -3.99
C VAL A 44 -10.42 7.68 -5.01
N SER A 45 -11.27 8.18 -5.92
CA SER A 45 -11.85 7.36 -6.98
C SER A 45 -10.79 6.72 -7.88
N LYS A 46 -9.79 7.50 -8.33
CA LYS A 46 -8.69 7.00 -9.16
C LYS A 46 -7.79 6.00 -8.45
N VAL A 47 -7.61 6.14 -7.14
CA VAL A 47 -6.90 5.14 -6.33
C VAL A 47 -7.68 3.83 -6.27
N GLU A 48 -8.98 3.89 -5.95
CA GLU A 48 -9.84 2.70 -5.87
C GLU A 48 -10.13 2.04 -7.23
N SER A 49 -9.95 2.77 -8.33
CA SER A 49 -10.03 2.26 -9.71
C SER A 49 -8.68 1.84 -10.31
N ARG A 50 -7.56 2.09 -9.61
CA ARG A 50 -6.17 1.83 -10.07
C ARG A 50 -5.67 2.75 -11.18
N GLU A 51 -6.39 3.81 -11.51
CA GLU A 51 -5.94 4.87 -12.42
C GLU A 51 -4.83 5.73 -11.81
N ARG A 52 -4.79 5.84 -10.48
CA ARG A 52 -3.71 6.48 -9.72
C ARG A 52 -3.08 5.48 -8.77
N ARG A 53 -1.76 5.31 -8.88
CA ARG A 53 -0.97 4.52 -7.94
C ARG A 53 -0.52 5.41 -6.81
N LEU A 54 -0.49 4.82 -5.62
CA LEU A 54 0.13 5.39 -4.44
C LEU A 54 1.53 4.80 -4.30
N ASP A 55 2.51 5.65 -4.01
CA ASP A 55 3.75 5.16 -3.41
C ASP A 55 3.53 4.74 -1.95
N LEU A 56 4.60 4.27 -1.29
CA LEU A 56 4.50 3.74 0.07
C LEU A 56 4.09 4.81 1.10
N LEU A 57 4.60 6.04 0.97
CA LEU A 57 4.32 7.13 1.89
C LEU A 57 2.91 7.67 1.65
N GLU A 58 2.52 7.83 0.39
CA GLU A 58 1.15 8.18 0.01
C GLU A 58 0.15 7.13 0.52
N LEU A 59 0.50 5.84 0.48
CA LEU A 59 -0.33 4.77 1.03
C LEU A 59 -0.46 4.89 2.56
N GLN A 60 0.62 5.22 3.27
CA GLN A 60 0.55 5.45 4.72
C GLN A 60 -0.42 6.58 5.05
N GLU A 61 -0.34 7.71 4.35
CA GLU A 61 -1.28 8.83 4.53
C GLU A 61 -2.72 8.42 4.20
N TYR A 62 -2.94 7.72 3.09
CA TYR A 62 -4.25 7.25 2.66
C TYR A 62 -4.94 6.35 3.70
N LEU A 63 -4.16 5.56 4.45
CA LEU A 63 -4.68 4.61 5.44
C LEU A 63 -4.96 5.22 6.82
N LYS A 64 -4.38 6.40 7.15
CA LYS A 64 -4.55 7.04 8.47
C LYS A 64 -6.01 7.25 8.85
N PRO A 65 -6.87 7.86 8.00
CA PRO A 65 -8.27 8.08 8.37
C PRO A 65 -9.10 6.79 8.41
N LEU A 66 -8.57 5.72 7.81
CA LEU A 66 -9.19 4.40 7.83
C LEU A 66 -8.82 3.59 9.08
N GLY A 67 -7.93 4.10 9.94
CA GLY A 67 -7.42 3.38 11.11
C GLY A 67 -6.62 2.13 10.72
N ARG A 68 -5.92 2.18 9.59
CA ARG A 68 -5.16 1.05 9.03
C ARG A 68 -3.70 1.39 8.82
N THR A 69 -2.90 0.34 8.69
CA THR A 69 -1.46 0.39 8.45
C THR A 69 -1.11 -0.33 7.16
N VAL A 70 0.10 -0.08 6.63
CA VAL A 70 0.60 -0.82 5.46
C VAL A 70 0.69 -2.32 5.76
N GLN A 71 1.00 -2.68 7.01
CA GLN A 71 1.05 -4.05 7.49
C GLN A 71 -0.30 -4.75 7.37
N ASP A 72 -1.41 -4.06 7.67
CA ASP A 72 -2.76 -4.59 7.47
C ASP A 72 -3.01 -4.90 5.98
N VAL A 73 -2.64 -3.95 5.10
CA VAL A 73 -2.77 -4.13 3.65
C VAL A 73 -1.98 -5.33 3.16
N LEU A 74 -0.72 -5.48 3.61
CA LEU A 74 0.13 -6.60 3.23
C LEU A 74 -0.44 -7.94 3.73
N ALA A 75 -0.92 -8.00 4.97
CA ALA A 75 -1.52 -9.20 5.53
C ALA A 75 -2.78 -9.64 4.75
N ASP A 76 -3.64 -8.68 4.39
CA ASP A 76 -4.83 -8.95 3.57
C ASP A 76 -4.48 -9.31 2.12
N LEU A 77 -3.44 -8.69 1.57
CA LEU A 77 -2.96 -8.99 0.23
C LEU A 77 -2.41 -10.41 0.13
N GLU A 78 -1.62 -10.87 1.09
CA GLU A 78 -1.13 -12.25 1.12
C GLU A 78 -2.26 -13.26 1.33
N ARG A 79 -3.32 -12.90 2.06
CA ARG A 79 -4.49 -13.78 2.23
C ARG A 79 -5.33 -13.90 0.95
N ILE A 80 -5.47 -12.81 0.19
CA ILE A 80 -6.38 -12.73 -0.98
C ILE A 80 -5.67 -13.09 -2.29
N ALA A 81 -4.41 -12.72 -2.43
CA ALA A 81 -3.60 -12.91 -3.63
C ALA A 81 -2.15 -13.21 -3.23
N PRO A 82 -1.89 -14.40 -2.63
CA PRO A 82 -0.56 -14.76 -2.14
C PRO A 82 0.49 -14.64 -3.23
N SER A 83 1.65 -14.08 -2.89
CA SER A 83 2.77 -14.09 -3.83
C SER A 83 3.39 -15.49 -3.85
N PRO A 84 3.75 -16.05 -5.02
CA PRO A 84 4.38 -17.36 -5.11
C PRO A 84 5.82 -17.41 -4.55
N ARG A 85 6.27 -16.41 -3.79
CA ARG A 85 7.53 -16.44 -3.03
C ARG A 85 7.29 -15.90 -1.63
N ASP A 86 7.65 -16.68 -0.62
CA ASP A 86 8.29 -16.16 0.59
C ASP A 86 8.88 -17.25 1.49
N VAL A 87 10.21 -17.26 1.66
CA VAL A 87 10.86 -17.75 2.89
C VAL A 87 12.21 -17.07 3.24
N SER A 88 12.72 -16.04 2.52
CA SER A 88 14.14 -15.63 2.69
C SER A 88 14.40 -14.28 3.35
N VAL A 89 13.39 -13.52 3.80
CA VAL A 89 13.61 -12.14 4.28
C VAL A 89 14.15 -12.06 5.73
N GLU A 90 14.30 -13.18 6.43
CA GLU A 90 14.65 -13.20 7.87
C GLU A 90 16.06 -12.71 8.26
N SER A 91 16.93 -12.23 7.35
CA SER A 91 18.36 -12.02 7.69
C SER A 91 18.96 -10.61 7.51
N LEU A 92 18.18 -9.57 7.22
CA LEU A 92 18.69 -8.19 7.35
C LEU A 92 18.16 -7.56 8.62
N THR A 93 18.97 -7.63 9.68
CA THR A 93 18.72 -6.90 10.93
C THR A 93 18.51 -5.41 10.62
N ARG A 94 17.52 -4.78 11.28
CA ARG A 94 17.18 -3.35 11.14
C ARG A 94 18.44 -2.46 11.12
N ASP A 95 19.40 -2.78 11.98
CA ASP A 95 20.67 -2.09 12.16
C ASP A 95 21.56 -2.06 10.90
N ALA A 96 21.48 -3.08 10.03
CA ALA A 96 22.31 -3.16 8.82
C ALA A 96 21.80 -2.22 7.71
N ILE A 97 20.48 -1.99 7.64
CA ILE A 97 19.87 -1.11 6.64
C ILE A 97 20.09 0.36 7.05
N GLU A 98 19.92 0.69 8.33
CA GLU A 98 20.15 2.05 8.85
C GLU A 98 21.60 2.50 8.61
N ALA A 99 22.59 1.65 8.89
CA ALA A 99 24.00 1.95 8.63
C ALA A 99 24.34 2.16 7.13
N ALA A 100 23.68 1.41 6.24
CA ALA A 100 23.88 1.56 4.79
C ALA A 100 23.30 2.89 4.27
N ILE A 101 22.16 3.33 4.79
CA ILE A 101 21.51 4.60 4.43
C ILE A 101 22.39 5.79 4.85
N GLU A 102 22.94 5.78 6.06
CA GLU A 102 23.80 6.88 6.55
C GLU A 102 25.12 7.00 5.79
N THR A 103 25.65 5.88 5.28
CA THR A 103 26.91 5.85 4.53
C THR A 103 26.76 6.46 3.14
N ASP A 104 25.59 6.28 2.50
CA ASP A 104 25.29 6.83 1.17
C ASP A 104 25.09 8.35 1.18
N GLN A 105 24.53 8.92 2.27
CA GLN A 105 24.32 10.36 2.43
C GLN A 105 25.61 11.18 2.64
N ARG A 106 26.78 10.53 2.83
CA ARG A 106 28.09 11.18 3.02
C ARG A 106 28.95 11.26 1.75
N ARG A 107 28.47 10.75 0.61
CA ARG A 107 29.11 10.87 -0.71
C ARG A 107 28.50 12.01 -1.52
#